data_AF-A0A2W2C744-F1
#
_entry.id   AF-A0A2W2C744-F1
#
_cell.length_a   1.000
_cell.length_b   1.000
_cell.length_c   1.000
_cell.angle_alpha   90.00
_cell.angle_beta   90.00
_cell.angle_gamma   90.00
#
_symmetry.space_group_name_H-M   'P 1'
#
loop_
_entity.id
_entity.type
_entity.pdbx_description
1 polymer ?
#
loop_
_entity_poly.entity_id
_entity_poly.type
_entity_poly.pdbx_seq_one_letter_code
_entity_poly.pdbx_strand_id
1 'polypeptide(L)' 'MTSKKIILTGDRPTGKLHIGHYVGSLKNRVQLQNTG' A
#
# COMPACT_ATOMS: atom_id res chain seq x y z
N MET A 1 -2.22 -19.20 -18.12
CA MET A 1 -1.73 -17.86 -17.73
C MET A 1 -2.11 -17.65 -16.28
N THR A 2 -1.16 -17.70 -15.35
CA THR A 2 -1.42 -17.38 -13.95
C THR A 2 -1.75 -15.89 -13.86
N SER A 3 -3.01 -15.57 -13.59
CA SER A 3 -3.47 -14.19 -13.45
C SER A 3 -2.76 -13.55 -12.26
N LYS A 4 -1.99 -12.47 -12.52
CA LYS A 4 -1.33 -11.70 -11.47
C LYS A 4 -2.41 -11.07 -10.59
N LYS A 5 -2.32 -11.21 -9.27
CA LYS A 5 -3.32 -10.64 -8.36
C LYS A 5 -3.22 -9.12 -8.36
N ILE A 6 -4.25 -8.44 -8.88
CA ILE A 6 -4.32 -6.98 -8.92
C ILE A 6 -4.88 -6.47 -7.59
N ILE A 7 -4.19 -5.49 -6.99
CA ILE A 7 -4.57 -4.87 -5.71
C ILE A 7 -4.73 -3.37 -5.96
N LEU A 8 -5.89 -2.82 -5.61
CA LEU A 8 -6.19 -1.38 -5.69
C LEU A 8 -6.35 -0.82 -4.28
N THR A 9 -5.66 0.28 -3.97
CA THR A 9 -5.70 0.94 -2.67
C THR A 9 -5.35 2.42 -2.81
N GLY A 10 -5.71 3.24 -1.83
CA GLY A 10 -5.41 4.67 -1.77
C GLY A 10 -5.87 5.29 -0.46
N ASP A 11 -5.46 6.53 -0.21
CA ASP A 11 -5.89 7.33 0.95
C ASP A 11 -6.43 8.68 0.47
N ARG A 12 -7.34 9.27 1.24
CA ARG A 12 -7.79 10.66 1.03
C ARG A 12 -6.67 11.63 1.44
N PRO A 13 -6.33 12.66 0.64
CA PRO A 13 -5.25 13.59 0.96
C PRO A 13 -5.65 14.55 2.10
N THR A 14 -5.52 14.12 3.35
CA THR A 14 -5.92 14.89 4.55
C THR A 14 -4.78 15.68 5.21
N GLY A 15 -3.56 15.58 4.68
CA GLY A 15 -2.40 16.29 5.22
C GLY A 15 -1.13 15.45 5.16
N LYS A 16 -0.14 15.81 5.98
CA LYS A 16 1.13 15.10 6.03
C LYS A 16 0.95 13.72 6.67
N LEU A 17 1.67 12.76 6.11
CA LEU A 17 1.74 11.42 6.68
C LEU A 17 2.55 11.44 7.99
N HIS A 18 2.23 10.52 8.87
CA HIS A 18 2.91 10.29 10.15
C HIS A 18 3.20 8.79 10.32
N ILE A 19 3.92 8.41 11.38
CA ILE A 19 4.38 7.03 11.59
C ILE A 19 3.25 5.98 11.59
N GLY A 20 2.08 6.33 12.12
CA GLY A 20 0.88 5.48 12.03
C GLY A 20 0.47 5.11 10.60
N HIS A 21 0.63 6.00 9.61
CA HIS A 21 0.36 5.68 8.21
C HIS A 21 1.39 4.67 7.67
N TYR A 22 2.65 4.81 8.07
CA TYR A 22 3.71 3.90 7.65
C TYR A 22 3.49 2.48 8.17
N VAL A 23 3.26 2.35 9.48
CA VAL A 23 3.02 1.05 10.13
C VAL A 23 1.67 0.47 9.74
N GLY A 24 0.65 1.32 9.57
CA GLY A 24 -0.72 0.90 9.30
C GLY A 24 -1.02 0.49 7.85
N SER A 25 -0.36 1.11 6.85
CA SER A 25 -0.65 0.80 5.44
C SER A 25 0.58 0.80 4.53
N LEU A 26 1.44 1.82 4.58
CA LEU A 26 2.46 2.03 3.54
C LEU A 26 3.50 0.90 3.49
N LYS A 27 3.93 0.39 4.64
CA LYS A 27 4.90 -0.73 4.71
C LYS A 27 4.39 -1.95 3.94
N ASN A 28 3.13 -2.30 4.13
CA ASN A 28 2.51 -3.43 3.44
C ASN A 28 2.29 -3.15 1.94
N ARG A 29 1.93 -1.92 1.57
CA ARG A 29 1.79 -1.53 0.16
C ARG A 29 3.10 -1.71 -0.60
N VAL A 30 4.24 -1.30 -0.03
CA VAL A 30 5.58 -1.48 -0.63
C VAL A 30 5.93 -2.97 -0.72
N GLN A 31 5.69 -3.74 0.33
CA GLN A 31 5.94 -5.18 0.31
C GLN A 31 5.16 -5.87 -0.82
N LEU A 32 3.84 -5.61 -0.90
CA LEU A 32 2.96 -6.19 -1.91
C LEU A 32 3.35 -5.77 -3.34
N GLN A 33 3.84 -4.54 -3.54
CA GLN A 33 4.34 -4.10 -4.84
C GLN A 33 5.59 -4.87 -5.28
N ASN A 34 6.48 -5.18 -4.33
CA ASN A 34 7.75 -5.87 -4.62
C ASN A 34 7.59 -7.39 -4.73
N THR A 35 6.63 -7.98 -4.01
CA THR A 35 6.39 -9.43 -4.03
C THR A 35 5.27 -9.86 -4.99
N GLY A 36 4.49 -8.89 -5.50
CA GLY A 36 3.30 -9.10 -6.33
C GLY A 36 3.60 -9.40 -7.78
#